data_AF-A0A380DPQ3-F1
#
_entry.id   AF-A0A380DPQ3-F1
#
_cell.length_a   1.000
_cell.length_b   1.000
_cell.length_c   1.000
_cell.angle_alpha   90.00
_cell.angle_beta   90.00
_cell.angle_gamma   90.00
#
_symmetry.space_group_name_H-M   'P 1'
#
loop_
_entity.id
_entity.type
_entity.pdbx_description
1 polymer ?
#
loop_
_entity_poly.entity_id
_entity_poly.type
_entity_poly.pdbx_seq_one_letter_code
_entity_poly.pdbx_strand_id
1 'polypeptide(L)'
;MSNKAWGGRFEVQPEEWVDDFNASITFDQTLIDQDIEGSIAHATMLANQGIISQQDSEQIIQGLKSIQHDYHQDQIQFSASLKIFI
;
A
#
# COMPACT_ATOMS: atom_id res chain seq x y z
N MET A 1 -5.64 -3.79 21.14
CA MET A 1 -5.12 -4.36 19.89
C MET A 1 -4.78 -3.18 18.99
N SER A 2 -3.49 -2.86 18.86
CA SER A 2 -3.03 -1.73 18.04
C SER A 2 -3.23 -2.10 16.56
N ASN A 3 -4.09 -1.34 15.87
CA ASN A 3 -4.49 -1.55 14.47
C ASN A 3 -3.45 -1.04 13.45
N LYS A 4 -2.15 -1.10 13.79
CA LYS A 4 -1.06 -0.65 12.91
C LYS A 4 -0.10 -1.81 12.68
N ALA A 5 0.17 -2.14 11.42
CA ALA A 5 1.04 -3.26 11.02
C ALA A 5 2.48 -3.18 11.57
N TRP A 6 2.91 -1.98 12.00
CA TRP A 6 4.24 -1.68 12.57
C TRP A 6 4.20 -1.20 14.04
N GLY A 7 3.38 -1.82 14.90
CA GLY A 7 3.19 -1.34 16.28
C GLY A 7 4.17 -1.88 17.33
N GLY A 8 5.06 -2.80 16.99
CA GLY A 8 5.65 -3.72 17.97
C GLY A 8 6.68 -3.13 18.95
N ARG A 9 7.18 -1.91 18.74
CA ARG A 9 8.32 -1.35 19.52
C ARG A 9 7.94 -0.19 20.45
N PHE A 10 6.68 0.26 20.44
CA PHE A 10 6.23 1.39 21.24
C PHE A 10 5.08 0.97 22.16
N GLU A 11 5.24 1.23 23.46
CA GLU A 11 4.22 0.94 24.49
C GLU A 11 3.09 1.99 24.52
N VAL A 12 3.32 3.15 23.91
CA VAL A 12 2.39 4.30 23.91
C VAL A 12 2.03 4.66 22.47
N GLN A 13 0.74 4.93 22.21
CA GLN A 13 0.29 5.40 20.91
C GLN A 13 0.91 6.79 20.63
N PRO A 14 1.47 7.02 19.43
CA PRO A 14 1.92 8.36 19.03
C PRO A 14 0.76 9.34 19.11
N GLU A 15 1.03 10.58 19.52
CA GLU A 15 0.04 11.66 19.44
C GLU A 15 -0.37 11.89 17.98
N GLU A 16 -1.63 12.27 17.76
CA GLU A 16 -2.26 12.35 16.42
C GLU A 16 -1.46 13.23 15.44
N TRP A 17 -0.84 14.30 15.92
CA TRP A 17 0.00 15.19 15.11
C TRP A 17 1.28 14.53 14.58
N VAL A 18 1.77 13.47 15.24
CA VAL A 18 2.96 12.73 14.78
C VAL A 18 2.61 11.90 13.56
N ASP A 19 1.38 11.39 13.46
CA ASP A 19 0.92 10.70 12.25
C ASP A 19 0.76 11.68 11.08
N ASP A 20 0.20 12.87 11.32
CA ASP A 20 0.07 13.94 10.30
C ASP A 20 1.43 14.45 9.81
N PHE A 21 2.40 14.63 10.71
CA PHE A 21 3.76 15.03 10.34
C PHE A 21 4.47 13.96 9.49
N ASN A 22 4.19 12.69 9.74
CA ASN A 22 4.75 11.56 8.99
C ASN A 22 3.90 11.16 7.78
N ALA A 23 2.79 11.83 7.50
CA ALA A 23 1.94 11.53 6.35
C ALA A 23 2.63 12.01 5.07
N SER A 24 3.21 11.08 4.31
CA SER A 24 3.82 11.35 3.00
C SER A 24 2.83 11.26 1.83
N ILE A 25 1.58 10.88 2.14
CA ILE A 25 0.52 10.58 1.16
C ILE A 25 0.20 11.75 0.21
N THR A 26 0.39 12.99 0.67
CA THR A 26 0.10 14.20 -0.11
C THR A 26 1.04 14.39 -1.29
N PHE A 27 2.23 13.80 -1.29
CA PHE A 27 3.17 13.83 -2.41
C PHE A 27 3.42 12.46 -3.05
N ASP A 28 3.42 11.38 -2.25
CA ASP A 28 3.67 10.01 -2.72
C ASP A 28 2.63 9.48 -3.69
N GLN A 29 1.42 10.06 -3.71
CA GLN A 29 0.39 9.70 -4.69
C GLN A 29 0.89 9.79 -6.14
N THR A 30 1.88 10.64 -6.44
CA THR A 30 2.49 10.76 -7.77
C THR A 30 3.30 9.54 -8.19
N LEU A 31 3.71 8.70 -7.23
CA LEU A 31 4.51 7.50 -7.44
C LEU A 31 3.67 6.21 -7.50
N ILE A 32 2.35 6.33 -7.50
CA ILE A 32 1.45 5.17 -7.44
C ILE A 32 1.64 4.21 -8.62
N ASP A 33 1.95 4.73 -9.81
CA ASP A 33 2.20 3.88 -10.98
C ASP A 33 3.45 3.01 -10.78
N GLN A 34 4.51 3.58 -10.20
CA GLN A 34 5.76 2.85 -9.91
C GLN A 34 5.57 1.85 -8.77
N ASP A 35 4.85 2.22 -7.71
CA ASP A 35 4.56 1.34 -6.57
C ASP A 35 3.72 0.13 -6.99
N ILE A 36 2.71 0.36 -7.84
CA ILE A 36 1.87 -0.71 -8.40
C ILE A 36 2.69 -1.63 -9.31
N GLU A 37 3.56 -1.08 -10.16
CA GLU A 37 4.44 -1.89 -11.02
C GLU A 37 5.39 -2.76 -10.18
N GLY A 38 6.03 -2.17 -9.17
CA GLY A 38 6.90 -2.90 -8.23
C GLY A 38 6.14 -4.01 -7.48
N SER A 39 4.92 -3.71 -7.03
CA SER A 39 4.05 -4.68 -6.34
C SER A 39 3.61 -5.82 -7.25
N ILE A 40 3.29 -5.55 -8.52
CA ILE A 40 2.97 -6.59 -9.53
C ILE A 40 4.18 -7.50 -9.74
N ALA A 41 5.37 -6.92 -9.91
CA ALA A 41 6.60 -7.69 -10.09
C ALA A 41 6.89 -8.57 -8.87
N HIS A 42 6.69 -8.04 -7.67
CA HIS A 42 6.86 -8.78 -6.42
C HIS A 42 5.85 -9.93 -6.30
N ALA A 43 4.55 -9.68 -6.50
CA ALA A 43 3.51 -10.71 -6.47
C ALA A 43 3.75 -11.82 -7.51
N THR A 44 4.24 -11.45 -8.70
CA THR A 44 4.63 -12.41 -9.75
C THR A 44 5.81 -13.27 -9.31
N MET A 45 6.84 -12.65 -8.71
CA MET A 45 7.99 -13.37 -8.18
C MET A 45 7.59 -14.33 -7.06
N LEU A 46 6.71 -13.92 -6.14
CA LEU A 46 6.24 -14.77 -5.05
C LEU A 46 5.51 -16.03 -5.55
N ALA A 47 4.69 -15.91 -6.60
CA ALA A 47 4.06 -17.07 -7.23
C ALA A 47 5.08 -17.98 -7.92
N ASN A 48 6.05 -17.42 -8.62
CA ASN A 48 7.12 -18.19 -9.27
C ASN A 48 7.97 -18.98 -8.26
N GLN A 49 8.13 -18.48 -7.03
CA GLN A 49 8.80 -19.18 -5.93
C GLN A 49 7.89 -20.15 -5.16
N GLY A 50 6.60 -20.22 -5.51
CA GLY A 50 5.62 -21.07 -4.82
C GLY A 50 5.27 -20.60 -3.42
N ILE A 51 5.54 -19.34 -3.07
CA ILE A 51 5.19 -18.75 -1.76
C ILE A 51 3.69 -18.45 -1.71
N ILE A 52 3.13 -18.01 -2.84
CA ILE A 52 1.68 -17.85 -3.04
C ILE A 52 1.25 -18.66 -4.26
N SER A 53 -0.04 -18.98 -4.36
CA SER A 53 -0.56 -19.65 -5.55
C SER A 53 -0.58 -18.71 -6.76
N GLN A 54 -0.54 -19.26 -7.97
CA GLN A 54 -0.70 -18.49 -9.20
C GLN A 54 -2.04 -17.73 -9.21
N GLN A 55 -3.09 -18.37 -8.69
CA GLN A 55 -4.42 -17.77 -8.56
C GLN A 55 -4.42 -16.57 -7.61
N ASP A 56 -3.72 -16.65 -6.48
CA ASP A 56 -3.64 -15.53 -5.54
C ASP A 56 -2.84 -14.37 -6.13
N SER A 57 -1.76 -14.66 -6.85
CA SER A 57 -0.97 -13.64 -7.57
C SER A 57 -1.82 -12.92 -8.62
N GLU A 58 -2.61 -13.66 -9.40
CA GLU A 58 -3.54 -13.07 -10.38
C GLU A 58 -4.58 -12.17 -9.72
N GLN A 59 -5.17 -12.59 -8.58
CA GLN A 59 -6.12 -11.76 -7.83
C GLN A 59 -5.46 -10.48 -7.30
N ILE A 60 -4.24 -10.57 -6.76
CA ILE A 60 -3.47 -9.40 -6.31
C ILE A 60 -3.21 -8.44 -7.47
N ILE A 61 -2.74 -8.95 -8.61
CA ILE A 61 -2.46 -8.15 -9.81
C ILE A 61 -3.73 -7.46 -10.31
N GLN A 62 -4.88 -8.15 -10.32
CA GLN A 62 -6.15 -7.54 -10.70
C GLN A 62 -6.58 -6.44 -9.73
N GLY A 63 -6.47 -6.67 -8.42
CA GLY A 63 -6.75 -5.66 -7.41
C GLY A 63 -5.88 -4.41 -7.57
N LEU A 64 -4.57 -4.59 -7.77
CA LEU A 64 -3.63 -3.50 -8.03
C LEU A 64 -3.98 -2.71 -9.29
N LYS A 65 -4.36 -3.37 -10.38
CA LYS A 65 -4.83 -2.70 -11.60
C LYS A 65 -6.14 -1.95 -11.41
N SER A 66 -7.05 -2.46 -10.58
CA SER A 66 -8.28 -1.74 -10.23
C SER A 66 -7.95 -0.45 -9.48
N ILE A 67 -7.05 -0.51 -8.50
CA ILE A 67 -6.59 0.67 -7.76
C ILE A 67 -5.93 1.68 -8.71
N GLN A 68 -5.08 1.23 -9.64
CA GLN A 68 -4.49 2.09 -10.65
C GLN A 68 -5.57 2.79 -11.49
N HIS A 69 -6.58 2.05 -11.92
CA HIS A 69 -7.69 2.61 -12.69
C HIS A 69 -8.47 3.66 -11.91
N ASP A 70 -8.83 3.35 -10.66
CA ASP A 70 -9.59 4.25 -9.79
C ASP A 70 -8.80 5.53 -9.49
N TYR A 71 -7.47 5.42 -9.35
CA TYR A 71 -6.57 6.58 -9.19
C TYR A 71 -6.64 7.51 -10.41
N HIS A 72 -6.47 6.99 -11.62
CA HIS A 72 -6.50 7.77 -12.85
C HIS A 72 -7.88 8.36 -13.18
N GLN A 73 -8.95 7.89 -12.51
CA GLN A 73 -10.30 8.43 -12.62
C GLN A 73 -10.64 9.45 -11.51
N ASP A 74 -9.65 9.87 -10.71
CA ASP A 74 -9.84 10.73 -9.53
C ASP A 74 -10.87 10.16 -8.52
N GLN A 75 -11.05 8.83 -8.47
CA GLN A 75 -12.04 8.16 -7.63
C GLN A 75 -11.48 7.74 -6.26
N ILE A 76 -10.18 7.88 -6.04
CA ILE A 76 -9.55 7.55 -4.76
C ILE A 76 -9.57 8.76 -3.83
N GLN A 77 -10.28 8.62 -2.70
CA GLN A 77 -10.14 9.54 -1.58
C GLN A 77 -8.94 9.13 -0.73
N PHE A 78 -7.83 9.85 -0.87
CA PHE A 78 -6.69 9.71 0.02
C PHE A 78 -7.03 10.27 1.40
N SER A 79 -7.05 9.40 2.40
CA SER A 79 -7.14 9.77 3.82
C SER A 79 -5.73 9.98 4.38
N ALA A 80 -5.54 10.91 5.30
CA ALA A 80 -4.26 11.14 6.00
C ALA A 80 -3.73 9.89 6.76
N SER A 81 -4.59 8.90 6.99
CA SER A 81 -4.22 7.60 7.54
C SER A 81 -3.61 6.62 6.53
N LEU A 82 -3.75 6.85 5.22
CA LEU A 82 -3.06 6.06 4.21
C LEU A 82 -1.59 6.47 4.21
N LYS A 83 -0.71 5.47 4.29
CA LYS A 83 0.74 5.62 4.15
C LYS A 83 1.16 4.72 2.98
N ILE A 84 1.77 5.31 1.97
CA ILE A 84 2.49 4.54 0.94
C ILE A 84 3.83 4.22 1.57
N PHE A 85 4.11 2.94 1.79
CA PHE A 85 5.42 2.51 2.25
C PHE A 85 6.32 2.32 1.04
N ILE A 86 7.13 3.34 0.77
CA ILE A 86 8.39 3.20 0.04
C ILE A 86 9.48 2.60 0.93
#